data_AF-A0A3D2W261-F1
#
_entry.id   AF-A0A3D2W261-F1
#
_cell.length_a   1.000
_cell.length_b   1.000
_cell.length_c   1.000
_cell.angle_alpha   90.00
_cell.angle_beta   90.00
_cell.angle_gamma   90.00
#
_symmetry.space_group_name_H-M   'P 1'
#
loop_
_entity.id
_entity.type
_entity.pdbx_description
1 polymer ?
#
loop_
_entity_poly.entity_id
_entity_poly.type
_entity_poly.pdbx_seq_one_letter_code
_entity_poly.pdbx_strand_id
1 'polypeptide(L)' 'EEGAPQHAAIAQTRALEIAQAQGVAHVRESRLRRGVWKVEGHTAEGREIEVEIDAHSGEVTKREVE' A
#
# COMPACT_ATOMS: atom_id res chain seq x y z
N GLU A 1 14.65 -21.31 -16.86
CA GLU A 1 13.56 -20.40 -17.28
C GLU A 1 12.96 -19.81 -16.01
N GLU A 2 13.32 -18.58 -15.67
CA GLU A 2 12.72 -17.89 -14.53
C GLU A 2 11.33 -17.41 -14.97
N GLY A 3 10.31 -18.21 -14.66
CA GLY A 3 8.92 -17.89 -14.95
C GLY A 3 8.54 -16.59 -14.24
N ALA A 4 8.34 -15.52 -15.02
CA ALA A 4 7.84 -14.26 -14.54
C ALA A 4 6.48 -14.47 -13.82
N PRO A 5 6.23 -13.81 -12.66
CA PRO A 5 4.95 -13.94 -11.99
C PRO A 5 3.86 -13.26 -12.83
N GLN A 6 3.03 -14.09 -13.43
CA GLN A 6 1.87 -13.74 -14.25
C GLN A 6 0.72 -13.33 -13.30
N HIS A 7 0.48 -12.03 -13.17
CA HIS A 7 -0.59 -11.39 -12.38
C HIS A 7 -0.71 -11.83 -10.91
N ALA A 8 0.41 -11.93 -10.20
CA ALA A 8 0.37 -11.95 -8.74
C ALA A 8 0.11 -10.53 -8.21
N ALA A 9 -0.60 -10.42 -7.08
CA ALA A 9 -0.72 -9.18 -6.34
C ALA A 9 0.64 -8.47 -6.25
N ILE A 10 0.68 -7.14 -6.43
CA ILE A 10 1.91 -6.35 -6.32
C ILE A 10 2.62 -6.71 -5.01
N ALA A 11 3.95 -6.73 -5.04
CA ALA A 11 4.73 -7.03 -3.84
C ALA A 11 4.46 -5.98 -2.75
N GLN A 12 4.63 -6.37 -1.49
CA GLN A 12 4.51 -5.47 -0.33
C GLN A 12 5.35 -4.21 -0.54
N THR A 13 6.60 -4.35 -0.98
CA THR A 13 7.50 -3.23 -1.28
C THR A 13 6.84 -2.20 -2.20
N ARG A 14 6.17 -2.64 -3.27
CA ARG A 14 5.52 -1.74 -4.22
C ARG A 14 4.31 -1.03 -3.59
N ALA A 15 3.52 -1.74 -2.78
CA ALA A 15 2.42 -1.14 -2.04
C ALA A 15 2.93 -0.08 -1.03
N LEU A 16 4.05 -0.32 -0.36
CA LEU A 16 4.68 0.64 0.54
C LEU A 16 5.22 1.87 -0.20
N GLU A 17 5.82 1.70 -1.38
CA GLU A 17 6.23 2.84 -2.22
C GLU A 17 5.05 3.73 -2.60
N ILE A 18 3.94 3.11 -3.03
CA ILE A 18 2.71 3.82 -3.39
C ILE A 18 2.13 4.53 -2.16
N ALA A 19 2.04 3.87 -1.02
CA ALA A 19 1.54 4.46 0.22
C ALA A 19 2.41 5.64 0.70
N GLN A 20 3.74 5.52 0.61
CA GLN A 20 4.65 6.62 0.92
C GLN A 20 4.42 7.83 -0.01
N ALA A 21 4.19 7.58 -1.30
CA ALA A 21 3.84 8.64 -2.25
C ALA A 21 2.50 9.32 -1.94
N GLN A 22 1.59 8.65 -1.20
CA GLN A 22 0.33 9.23 -0.71
C GLN A 22 0.46 10.02 0.60
N GLY A 23 1.65 10.02 1.23
CA GLY A 23 1.93 10.78 2.45
C GLY A 23 2.12 9.93 3.70
N VAL A 24 2.17 8.60 3.59
CA VAL A 24 2.58 7.73 4.71
C VAL A 24 4.08 7.92 4.94
N ALA A 25 4.46 8.69 5.95
CA ALA A 25 5.86 8.94 6.31
C ALA A 25 6.45 7.81 7.15
N HIS A 26 5.63 7.17 8.00
CA HIS A 26 6.03 6.04 8.82
C HIS A 26 5.02 4.91 8.71
N VAL A 27 5.41 3.80 8.09
CA VAL A 27 4.55 2.62 7.95
C VAL A 27 4.51 1.88 9.27
N ARG A 28 3.30 1.67 9.81
CA ARG A 28 3.08 0.87 11.01
C ARG A 28 2.80 -0.58 10.63
N GLU A 29 1.91 -0.78 9.67
CA GLU A 29 1.47 -2.10 9.23
C GLU A 29 1.14 -2.10 7.74
N SER A 30 1.38 -3.22 7.06
CA SER A 30 0.83 -3.46 5.73
C SER A 30 0.31 -4.89 5.63
N ARG A 31 -0.90 -5.05 5.08
CA ARG A 31 -1.55 -6.35 4.93
C ARG A 31 -2.28 -6.44 3.60
N LEU A 32 -2.07 -7.55 2.90
CA LEU A 32 -2.85 -7.91 1.72
C LEU A 32 -4.10 -8.71 2.12
N ARG A 33 -5.27 -8.25 1.73
CA ARG A 33 -6.56 -8.92 1.96
C ARG A 33 -7.45 -8.79 0.73
N ARG A 34 -7.93 -9.93 0.22
CA ARG A 34 -8.88 -10.00 -0.92
C ARG A 34 -8.46 -9.17 -2.15
N GLY A 35 -7.16 -9.12 -2.45
CA GLY A 35 -6.66 -8.35 -3.59
C GLY A 35 -6.50 -6.85 -3.33
N VAL A 36 -6.57 -6.41 -2.06
CA VAL A 36 -6.31 -5.02 -1.66
C VAL A 36 -5.18 -5.00 -0.63
N TRP A 37 -4.17 -4.18 -0.88
CA TRP A 37 -3.16 -3.82 0.10
C TRP A 37 -3.69 -2.69 0.96
N LYS A 38 -3.80 -2.96 2.27
CA LYS A 38 -4.07 -1.96 3.28
C LYS A 38 -2.75 -1.57 3.95
N VAL A 39 -2.41 -0.29 3.92
CA VAL A 39 -1.21 0.25 4.56
C VAL A 39 -1.65 1.28 5.60
N GLU A 40 -1.31 1.01 6.85
CA GLU A 40 -1.59 1.88 7.99
C GLU A 40 -0.28 2.47 8.50
N GLY A 41 -0.28 3.75 8.82
CA GLY A 41 0.92 4.45 9.26
C GLY A 41 0.64 5.87 9.75
N HIS A 42 1.70 6.67 9.82
CA HIS A 42 1.63 8.07 10.21
C HIS A 42 2.14 8.98 9.10
N THR A 43 1.49 10.14 8.97
CA THR A 43 1.94 11.25 8.13
C THR A 43 3.17 11.93 8.74
N ALA A 44 3.82 12.82 7.98
CA ALA A 44 4.95 13.62 8.49
C ALA A 44 4.55 14.52 9.67
N GLU A 45 3.27 14.84 9.81
CA GLU A 45 2.72 15.63 10.92
C GLU A 45 2.37 14.78 12.14
N GLY A 46 2.58 13.46 12.09
CA GLY A 46 2.27 12.51 13.17
C GLY A 46 0.82 12.04 13.21
N ARG A 47 -0.04 12.50 12.28
CA ARG A 47 -1.43 12.03 12.12
C ARG A 47 -1.49 10.61 11.56
N GLU A 48 -2.50 9.82 11.97
CA GLU A 48 -2.70 8.48 11.43
C GLU A 48 -3.21 8.57 9.99
N ILE A 49 -2.73 7.68 9.14
CA ILE A 49 -3.11 7.62 7.73
C ILE A 49 -3.27 6.17 7.31
N GLU A 50 -4.37 5.91 6.62
CA GLU A 50 -4.71 4.64 6.02
C GLU A 50 -4.78 4.81 4.50
N VAL A 51 -4.12 3.90 3.78
CA VAL A 51 -4.12 3.86 2.31
C VAL A 51 -4.51 2.46 1.86
N GLU A 52 -5.55 2.36 1.03
CA GLU A 52 -5.93 1.13 0.34
C GLU A 52 -5.49 1.18 -1.12
N ILE A 53 -4.88 0.10 -1.58
CA ILE A 53 -4.26 -0.01 -2.89
C ILE A 53 -4.76 -1.30 -3.54
N ASP A 54 -5.30 -1.21 -4.75
CA ASP A 54 -5.63 -2.39 -5.55
C ASP A 54 -4.35 -3.18 -5.82
N ALA A 55 -4.34 -4.45 -5.42
CA ALA A 55 -3.15 -5.26 -5.50
C ALA A 55 -2.88 -5.76 -6.93
N HIS A 56 -3.81 -5.63 -7.87
CA HIS A 56 -3.63 -6.09 -9.24
C HIS A 56 -3.07 -4.97 -10.13
N SER A 57 -3.54 -3.74 -9.95
CA SER A 57 -3.15 -2.56 -10.73
C SER A 57 -2.13 -1.66 -10.01
N GLY A 58 -2.09 -1.68 -8.68
CA GLY A 58 -1.35 -0.72 -7.85
C GLY A 58 -2.02 0.65 -7.76
N GLU A 59 -3.30 0.77 -8.13
CA GLU A 59 -4.06 2.01 -7.99
C GLU A 59 -4.48 2.24 -6.54
N VAL A 60 -4.37 3.48 -6.07
CA VAL A 60 -4.86 3.86 -4.73
C VAL A 60 -6.38 3.99 -4.81
N THR A 61 -7.09 3.12 -4.12
CA THR A 61 -8.56 3.10 -4.09
C THR A 61 -9.12 3.92 -2.94
N LYS A 62 -8.35 4.07 -1.84
CA LYS A 62 -8.74 4.87 -0.68
C LYS A 62 -7.54 5.51 -0.02
N ARG A 63 -7.75 6.71 0.52
CA ARG A 63 -6.80 7.48 1.32
C ARG A 63 -7.58 8.23 2.39
N GLU A 64 -7.29 7.96 3.65
CA GLU A 64 -7.89 8.64 4.80
C GLU A 64 -6.82 9.03 5.79
N VAL A 65 -6.94 10.24 6.34
CA VAL A 65 -6.05 10.79 7.37
C VAL A 65 -6.94 11.20 8.54
N GLU A 66 -6.59 10.74 9.73
CA GLU A 66 -7.25 11.10 11.00
C GLU A 66 -6.52 12.21 11.74
#